data_AF-A0AA96J5U3-F1
#
_entry.id   AF-A0AA96J5U3-F1
#
_cell.length_a   1.000
_cell.length_b   1.000
_cell.length_c   1.000
_cell.angle_alpha   90.00
_cell.angle_beta   90.00
_cell.angle_gamma   90.00
#
_symmetry.space_group_name_H-M   'P 1'
#
loop_
_entity.id
_entity.type
_entity.pdbx_description
1 polymer ?
#
loop_
_entity_poly.entity_id
_entity_poly.type
_entity_poly.pdbx_seq_one_letter_code
_entity_poly.pdbx_strand_id
1 'polypeptide(L)'
;MTKIIKNPLYESLVQREFNPAETLQVIQHNKPVYWSWGVEKLVNYYDKGLILIVNGHHHKGVLLITLAWNDTYSFHLIKDGKLKETVTDVYFDELQERIDKKIEYIESYK
;
A
#
# COMPACT_ATOMS: atom_id res chain seq x y z
N MET A 1 -4.01 -12.01 -19.31
CA MET A 1 -3.47 -12.15 -17.94
C MET A 1 -2.07 -11.57 -17.92
N THR A 2 -1.88 -10.42 -17.28
CA THR A 2 -0.55 -9.81 -17.14
C THR A 2 0.30 -10.75 -16.29
N LYS A 3 1.34 -11.35 -16.87
CA LYS A 3 2.28 -12.18 -16.11
C LYS A 3 2.98 -11.25 -15.10
N ILE A 4 2.65 -11.39 -13.82
CA ILE A 4 3.41 -10.76 -12.76
C ILE A 4 4.75 -11.50 -12.74
N ILE A 5 5.83 -10.74 -12.96
CA ILE A 5 7.19 -11.27 -12.86
C ILE A 5 7.58 -11.17 -11.39
N LYS A 6 8.14 -12.26 -10.83
CA LYS A 6 8.66 -12.26 -9.47
C LYS A 6 9.69 -11.14 -9.31
N ASN A 7 9.51 -10.30 -8.29
CA ASN A 7 10.42 -9.22 -7.97
C ASN A 7 11.12 -9.54 -6.64
N PRO A 8 12.46 -9.68 -6.60
CA PRO A 8 13.18 -10.05 -5.38
C PRO A 8 12.91 -9.13 -4.18
N LEU A 9 12.71 -7.83 -4.43
CA LEU A 9 12.36 -6.89 -3.37
C LEU A 9 10.98 -7.20 -2.79
N TYR A 10 9.98 -7.44 -3.65
CA TYR A 10 8.63 -7.74 -3.17
C TYR A 10 8.59 -9.08 -2.43
N GLU A 11 9.29 -10.10 -2.96
CA GLU A 11 9.44 -11.40 -2.30
C GLU A 11 10.05 -11.29 -0.89
N SER A 12 10.99 -10.35 -0.68
CA SER A 12 11.57 -10.11 0.66
C SER A 12 10.66 -9.37 1.64
N LEU A 13 9.60 -8.72 1.15
CA LEU A 13 8.70 -7.88 1.96
C LEU A 13 7.38 -8.58 2.29
N VAL A 14 6.92 -9.47 1.41
CA VAL A 14 5.70 -10.24 1.65
C VAL A 14 5.93 -11.33 2.70
N GLN A 15 4.89 -11.63 3.47
CA GLN A 15 4.93 -12.68 4.50
C GLN A 15 3.88 -13.76 4.23
N ARG A 16 2.61 -13.48 4.54
CA ARG A 16 1.51 -14.44 4.38
C ARG A 16 0.51 -13.99 3.33
N GLU A 17 -0.31 -14.96 2.92
CA GLU A 17 -1.46 -14.71 2.06
C GLU A 17 -2.59 -14.02 2.85
N PHE A 18 -3.33 -13.18 2.15
CA PHE A 18 -4.52 -12.49 2.62
C PHE A 18 -5.44 -12.21 1.43
N ASN A 19 -6.65 -11.70 1.69
CA ASN A 19 -7.58 -11.31 0.63
C ASN A 19 -7.34 -9.84 0.21
N PRO A 20 -6.71 -9.56 -0.95
CA PRO A 20 -6.39 -8.18 -1.33
C PRO A 20 -7.64 -7.36 -1.67
N ALA A 21 -8.74 -8.01 -2.01
CA ALA A 21 -10.01 -7.32 -2.27
C ALA A 21 -10.63 -6.76 -0.99
N GLU A 22 -10.53 -7.48 0.14
CA GLU A 22 -10.96 -6.96 1.45
C GLU A 22 -10.09 -5.79 1.89
N THR A 23 -8.77 -5.91 1.77
CA THR A 23 -7.86 -4.81 2.10
C THR A 23 -8.10 -3.59 1.20
N LEU A 24 -8.45 -3.79 -0.07
CA LEU A 24 -8.84 -2.69 -0.96
C LEU A 24 -10.08 -1.96 -0.43
N GLN A 25 -11.08 -2.66 0.11
CA GLN A 25 -12.24 -2.03 0.73
C GLN A 25 -11.85 -1.21 1.97
N VAL A 26 -10.91 -1.73 2.78
CA VAL A 26 -10.39 -1.02 3.96
C VAL A 26 -9.75 0.31 3.56
N ILE A 27 -8.83 0.32 2.60
CA ILE A 27 -8.15 1.55 2.18
C ILE A 27 -9.03 2.48 1.32
N GLN A 28 -10.20 2.01 0.88
CA GLN A 28 -11.20 2.81 0.15
C GLN A 28 -12.34 3.31 1.04
N HIS A 29 -12.30 3.04 2.36
CA HIS A 29 -13.36 3.42 3.29
C HIS A 29 -13.72 4.91 3.18
N ASN A 30 -12.72 5.79 3.25
CA ASN A 30 -12.87 7.20 2.89
C ASN A 30 -12.46 7.43 1.42
N LYS A 31 -13.45 7.45 0.52
CA LYS A 31 -13.21 7.57 -0.93
C LYS A 31 -12.47 8.85 -1.34
N PRO A 32 -12.83 10.05 -0.86
CA PRO A 32 -12.06 11.27 -1.15
C PRO A 32 -10.56 11.14 -0.86
N VAL A 33 -10.21 10.56 0.30
CA VAL A 33 -8.81 10.33 0.70
C VAL A 33 -8.13 9.34 -0.25
N TYR A 34 -8.80 8.23 -0.59
CA TYR A 34 -8.24 7.28 -1.54
C TYR A 34 -8.02 7.90 -2.93
N TRP A 35 -8.95 8.74 -3.40
CA TRP A 35 -8.83 9.40 -4.70
C TRP A 35 -7.70 10.43 -4.75
N SER A 36 -7.40 11.12 -3.63
CA SER A 36 -6.29 12.07 -3.59
C SER A 36 -4.92 11.41 -3.76
N TRP A 37 -4.80 10.10 -3.52
CA TRP A 37 -3.54 9.36 -3.74
C TRP A 37 -3.18 9.20 -5.24
N GLY A 38 -4.11 9.48 -6.16
CA GLY A 38 -3.84 9.38 -7.60
C GLY A 38 -3.47 7.96 -8.05
N VAL A 39 -4.23 6.96 -7.63
CA VAL A 39 -3.95 5.55 -7.94
C VAL A 39 -4.12 5.26 -9.44
N GLU A 40 -3.04 4.91 -10.12
CA GLU A 40 -3.03 4.62 -11.57
C GLU A 40 -3.22 3.13 -11.86
N LYS A 41 -2.75 2.26 -10.97
CA LYS A 41 -2.77 0.81 -11.19
C LYS A 41 -2.85 0.05 -9.88
N LEU A 42 -3.65 -1.02 -9.89
CA LEU A 42 -3.78 -2.01 -8.82
C LEU A 42 -3.26 -3.37 -9.32
N VAL A 43 -2.44 -4.04 -8.52
CA VAL A 43 -1.94 -5.39 -8.82
C VAL A 43 -2.00 -6.25 -7.57
N ASN A 44 -2.67 -7.41 -7.68
CA ASN A 44 -2.59 -8.47 -6.68
C ASN A 44 -1.29 -9.26 -6.90
N TYR A 45 -0.37 -9.20 -5.94
CA TYR A 45 0.89 -9.94 -5.96
C TYR A 45 0.73 -11.30 -5.26
N TYR A 46 0.24 -12.28 -6.02
CA TYR A 46 0.09 -13.69 -5.57
C TYR A 46 -0.65 -13.85 -4.23
N ASP A 47 -1.67 -13.04 -3.98
CA ASP A 47 -2.44 -12.99 -2.73
C ASP A 47 -1.60 -12.66 -1.48
N LYS A 48 -0.33 -12.26 -1.66
CA LYS A 48 0.62 -11.92 -0.59
C LYS A 48 0.94 -10.43 -0.51
N GLY A 49 0.47 -9.65 -1.49
CA GLY A 49 0.65 -8.22 -1.51
C GLY A 49 -0.39 -7.52 -2.38
N LEU A 50 -0.81 -6.32 -1.94
CA LEU A 50 -1.61 -5.40 -2.73
C LEU A 50 -0.72 -4.24 -3.17
N ILE A 51 -0.46 -4.16 -4.48
CA ILE A 51 0.39 -3.13 -5.08
C ILE A 51 -0.50 -2.02 -5.66
N LEU A 52 -0.19 -0.78 -5.30
CA LEU A 52 -0.75 0.43 -5.87
C LEU A 52 0.38 1.25 -6.51
N ILE A 53 0.17 1.71 -7.75
CA ILE A 53 0.98 2.80 -8.32
C ILE A 53 0.27 4.10 -7.99
N VAL A 54 0.91 4.96 -7.20
CA VAL A 54 0.32 6.19 -6.64
C VAL A 54 1.09 7.42 -7.11
N ASN A 55 0.39 8.55 -7.18
CA ASN A 55 0.94 9.86 -7.55
C ASN A 55 0.56 10.92 -6.52
N GLY A 56 0.77 10.61 -5.25
CA GLY A 56 0.49 11.53 -4.14
C GLY A 56 1.53 12.65 -4.02
N HIS A 57 1.23 13.60 -3.14
CA HIS A 57 2.04 14.78 -2.87
C HIS A 57 3.43 14.43 -2.30
N HIS A 58 3.49 13.57 -1.29
CA HIS A 58 4.73 13.18 -0.59
C HIS A 58 5.39 11.93 -1.19
N HIS A 59 4.60 11.06 -1.82
CA HIS A 59 5.08 9.83 -2.44
C HIS A 59 4.49 9.59 -3.83
N LYS A 60 5.39 9.39 -4.80
CA LYS A 60 5.10 9.02 -6.17
C LYS A 60 5.87 7.75 -6.50
N GLY A 61 5.17 6.68 -6.86
CA GLY A 61 5.77 5.38 -7.07
C GLY A 61 4.87 4.24 -6.58
N VAL A 62 5.49 3.20 -6.05
CA VAL A 62 4.80 2.00 -5.60
C VAL A 62 4.49 2.09 -4.10
N LEU A 63 3.24 1.79 -3.75
CA LEU A 63 2.80 1.42 -2.41
C LEU A 63 2.52 -0.09 -2.45
N LEU A 64 3.23 -0.86 -1.62
CA LEU A 64 2.98 -2.29 -1.44
C LEU A 64 2.43 -2.52 -0.03
N ILE A 65 1.22 -3.05 0.08
CA ILE A 65 0.59 -3.45 1.33
C ILE A 65 0.71 -4.95 1.49
N THR A 66 1.12 -5.41 2.66
CA THR A 66 1.32 -6.83 3.01
C THR A 66 0.66 -7.12 4.35
N LEU A 67 0.35 -8.40 4.61
CA LEU A 67 -0.12 -8.85 5.92
C LEU A 67 1.01 -9.63 6.60
N ALA A 68 1.29 -9.28 7.85
CA ALA A 68 2.29 -9.93 8.66
C ALA A 68 1.72 -11.15 9.42
N TRP A 69 2.60 -12.01 9.93
CA TRP A 69 2.20 -13.20 10.68
C TRP A 69 1.42 -12.92 11.96
N ASN A 70 1.57 -11.72 12.55
CA ASN A 70 0.87 -11.27 13.74
C ASN A 70 -0.51 -10.62 13.44
N ASP A 71 -1.08 -10.87 12.25
CA ASP A 71 -2.37 -10.34 11.80
C ASP A 71 -2.44 -8.80 11.71
N THR A 72 -1.30 -8.13 11.61
CA THR A 72 -1.23 -6.69 11.33
C THR A 72 -0.78 -6.43 9.90
N TYR A 73 -1.17 -5.29 9.34
CA TYR A 73 -0.69 -4.84 8.05
C TYR A 73 0.70 -4.23 8.17
N SER A 74 1.46 -4.34 7.09
CA SER A 74 2.63 -3.53 6.81
C SER A 74 2.45 -2.85 5.46
N PHE A 75 3.01 -1.66 5.29
CA PHE A 75 3.07 -1.02 3.99
C PHE A 75 4.46 -0.47 3.70
N HIS A 76 4.80 -0.51 2.41
CA HIS A 76 6.13 -0.23 1.92
C HIS A 76 6.03 0.80 0.79
N LEU A 77 6.76 1.91 0.96
CA LEU A 77 6.88 2.93 -0.07
C LEU A 77 8.13 2.65 -0.88
N ILE A 78 7.96 2.45 -2.19
CA ILE A 78 9.03 2.05 -3.11
C ILE A 78 9.09 3.07 -4.24
N LYS A 79 10.27 3.59 -4.51
CA LYS A 79 10.52 4.57 -5.57
C LYS A 79 11.75 4.16 -6.36
N ASP A 80 11.66 4.22 -7.69
CA ASP A 80 12.75 3.85 -8.61
C ASP A 80 13.35 2.46 -8.32
N GLY A 81 12.48 1.51 -7.96
CA GLY A 81 12.85 0.13 -7.61
C GLY A 81 13.55 -0.04 -6.25
N LYS A 82 13.64 1.01 -5.43
CA LYS A 82 14.27 0.99 -4.10
C LYS A 82 13.24 1.20 -3.01
N LEU A 83 13.38 0.45 -1.92
CA LEU A 83 12.60 0.66 -0.72
C LEU A 83 12.98 2.01 -0.08
N LYS A 84 12.00 2.89 0.07
CA LYS A 84 12.15 4.20 0.71
C LYS A 84 11.77 4.13 2.19
N GLU A 85 10.64 3.49 2.49
CA GLU A 85 10.09 3.44 3.85
C GLU A 85 9.27 2.16 4.05
N THR A 86 9.23 1.68 5.28
CA THR A 86 8.36 0.60 5.73
C THR A 86 7.71 0.99 7.04
N VAL A 87 6.41 0.76 7.14
CA VAL A 87 5.65 0.92 8.37
C VAL A 87 5.01 -0.43 8.68
N THR A 88 5.21 -0.93 9.90
CA THR A 88 4.72 -2.23 10.38
C THR A 88 3.68 -2.04 11.48
N ASP A 89 3.06 -3.14 11.89
CA ASP A 89 2.15 -3.20 13.05
C ASP A 89 0.95 -2.23 12.92
N VAL A 90 0.40 -2.16 11.70
CA VAL A 90 -0.73 -1.29 11.37
C VAL A 90 -2.03 -2.09 11.44
N TYR A 91 -2.93 -1.68 12.34
CA TYR A 91 -4.26 -2.27 12.41
C TYR A 91 -5.14 -1.83 11.22
N PHE A 92 -6.16 -2.63 10.90
CA PHE A 92 -7.00 -2.39 9.72
C PHE A 92 -7.74 -1.05 9.78
N ASP A 93 -8.15 -0.61 10.97
CA ASP A 93 -8.86 0.64 11.23
C ASP A 93 -7.97 1.88 11.11
N GLU A 94 -6.65 1.73 11.32
CA GLU A 94 -5.67 2.80 11.13
C GLU A 94 -5.03 2.81 9.74
N LEU A 95 -5.19 1.75 8.94
CA LEU A 95 -4.43 1.53 7.72
C LEU A 95 -4.54 2.68 6.71
N GLN A 96 -5.75 3.14 6.43
CA GLN A 96 -5.97 4.22 5.47
C GLN A 96 -5.31 5.52 5.94
N GLU A 97 -5.50 5.88 7.21
CA GLU A 97 -4.95 7.12 7.78
C GLU A 97 -3.42 7.11 7.82
N ARG A 98 -2.82 5.97 8.19
CA ARG A 98 -1.35 5.82 8.25
C ARG A 98 -0.72 5.92 6.86
N ILE A 99 -1.37 5.34 5.84
CA ILE A 99 -0.95 5.45 4.44
C ILE A 99 -1.09 6.90 3.98
N ASP A 100 -2.24 7.52 4.22
CA ASP A 100 -2.51 8.89 3.80
C ASP A 100 -1.48 9.89 4.34
N LYS A 101 -1.14 9.78 5.64
CA LYS A 101 -0.09 10.58 6.30
C LYS A 101 1.28 10.49 5.61
N LYS A 102 1.57 9.38 4.93
CA LYS A 102 2.86 9.14 4.27
C LYS A 102 2.84 9.44 2.78
N ILE A 103 1.67 9.45 2.15
CA ILE A 103 1.51 9.61 0.71
C ILE A 103 1.03 11.01 0.32
N GLU A 104 0.06 11.56 1.03
CA GLU A 104 -0.70 12.73 0.56
C GLU A 104 -0.86 13.82 1.62
N TYR A 105 -1.24 13.47 2.86
CA TYR A 105 -1.70 14.42 3.88
C TYR A 105 -0.89 15.72 3.98
N ILE A 106 -1.57 16.86 3.84
CA ILE A 106 -1.01 18.19 4.06
C ILE A 106 -1.86 18.86 5.15
N GLU A 107 -1.23 19.52 6.12
CA GLU A 107 -1.93 20.22 7.23
C GLU A 107 -2.73 21.46 6.77
N SER A 108 -3.01 21.63 5.47
CA SER A 108 -3.54 22.87 4.89
C SER A 108 -5.05 23.09 5.06
N TYR A 109 -5.67 22.55 6.11
CA TYR A 109 -7.04 22.88 6.50
C TYR A 109 -7.12 23.18 7.99
N LYS A 110 -6.83 24.43 8.34
CA LYS A 110 -7.48 25.13 9.45
C LYS A 110 -8.29 26.28 8.89
#